data_AF-A0A818NUN4-F1
#
_entry.id   AF-A0A818NUN4-F1
#
_cell.length_a   1.000
_cell.length_b   1.000
_cell.length_c   1.000
_cell.angle_alpha   90.00
_cell.angle_beta   90.00
_cell.angle_gamma   90.00
#
_symmetry.space_group_name_H-M   'P 1'
#
loop_
_entity.id
_entity.type
_entity.pdbx_description
1 polymer ?
#
loop_
_entity_poly.entity_id
_entity_poly.type
_entity_poly.pdbx_seq_one_letter_code
_entity_poly.pdbx_strand_id
1 'polypeptide(L)'
;MLIQQFKVFNHLLTFLYKIDRARYESKYDVKLVNSEKGDHQFEVKKEKSKRSEKKLKRLQTKKEENKLKKEEKKIKDDEFKLFQDKPKFGEIVHEPPTLTLPKRSKFDKSKAGMKDLLLKEKLKNQNSFNETNRKKNN
;
A
#
# COMPACT_ATOMS: atom_id res chain seq x y z
N MET A 1 -10.68 4.14 36.67
CA MET A 1 -11.79 4.74 35.88
C MET A 1 -11.91 6.26 36.04
N LEU A 2 -11.82 6.83 37.25
CA LEU A 2 -11.96 8.29 37.47
C LEU A 2 -10.97 9.18 36.68
N ILE A 3 -9.71 8.76 36.53
CA ILE A 3 -8.67 9.56 35.86
C ILE A 3 -8.96 9.74 34.36
N GLN A 4 -9.53 8.73 33.71
CA GLN A 4 -9.96 8.83 32.31
C GLN A 4 -11.13 9.79 32.16
N GLN A 5 -12.12 9.72 33.07
CA GLN A 5 -13.26 10.64 33.09
C GLN A 5 -12.83 12.10 33.28
N PHE A 6 -11.86 12.35 34.16
CA PHE A 6 -11.31 13.70 34.38
C PHE A 6 -10.55 14.25 33.15
N LYS A 7 -9.81 13.39 32.44
CA LYS A 7 -9.14 13.79 31.19
C LYS A 7 -10.13 14.13 30.07
N VAL A 8 -11.20 13.34 29.93
CA VAL A 8 -12.27 13.60 28.96
C VAL A 8 -12.98 14.90 29.28
N PHE A 9 -13.29 15.16 30.55
CA PHE A 9 -13.92 16.39 31.01
C PHE A 9 -13.08 17.64 30.69
N ASN A 10 -11.78 17.63 31.01
CA ASN A 10 -10.88 18.73 30.67
C ASN A 10 -10.78 18.96 29.16
N HIS A 11 -10.73 17.88 28.37
CA HIS A 11 -10.67 18.00 26.93
C HIS A 11 -11.94 18.65 26.35
N LEU A 12 -13.12 18.24 26.83
CA LEU A 12 -14.39 18.86 26.46
C LEU A 12 -14.44 20.34 26.85
N LEU A 13 -13.94 20.70 28.03
CA LEU A 13 -13.86 22.09 28.49
C LEU A 13 -12.98 22.93 27.55
N THR A 14 -11.80 22.42 27.18
CA THR A 14 -10.90 23.11 26.24
C THR A 14 -11.50 23.22 24.83
N PHE A 15 -12.31 22.24 24.43
CA PHE A 15 -12.98 22.23 23.12
C PHE A 15 -14.11 23.25 23.06
N LEU A 16 -14.98 23.26 24.07
CA LEU A 16 -16.03 24.28 24.22
C LEU A 16 -15.45 25.68 24.27
N TYR A 17 -14.35 25.85 25.01
CA TYR A 17 -13.61 27.11 25.07
C TYR A 17 -13.11 27.58 23.70
N LYS A 18 -12.57 26.68 22.88
CA LYS A 18 -12.14 27.01 21.50
C LYS A 18 -13.32 27.39 20.61
N ILE A 19 -14.47 26.75 20.77
CA ILE A 19 -15.69 27.08 20.03
C ILE A 19 -16.17 28.50 20.39
N ASP A 20 -16.27 28.80 21.68
CA ASP A 20 -16.73 30.13 22.11
C ASP A 20 -15.74 31.21 21.70
N ARG A 21 -14.43 30.95 21.82
CA ARG A 21 -13.40 31.85 21.28
C ARG A 21 -13.58 32.12 19.78
N ALA A 22 -13.81 31.08 18.98
CA ALA A 22 -14.00 31.21 17.53
C ALA A 22 -15.25 32.03 17.17
N ARG A 23 -16.32 31.92 17.97
CA ARG A 23 -17.53 32.75 17.81
C ARG A 23 -17.22 34.23 17.99
N TYR A 24 -16.46 34.61 19.01
CA TYR A 24 -16.09 36.02 19.25
C TYR A 24 -15.01 36.52 18.29
N GLU A 25 -14.01 35.72 17.94
CA GLU A 25 -12.97 36.09 16.98
C GLU A 25 -13.53 36.39 15.59
N SER A 26 -14.72 35.90 15.23
CA SER A 26 -15.33 36.25 13.95
C SER A 26 -15.68 37.75 13.83
N LYS A 27 -16.01 38.39 14.97
CA LYS A 27 -16.52 39.77 15.02
C LYS A 27 -15.60 40.73 15.77
N TYR A 28 -14.80 40.26 16.70
CA TYR A 28 -14.03 41.09 17.62
C TYR A 28 -12.56 40.66 17.71
N ASP A 29 -11.69 41.61 18.01
CA ASP A 29 -10.31 41.32 18.41
C ASP A 29 -10.30 40.95 19.89
N VAL A 30 -10.15 39.66 20.16
CA VAL A 30 -10.20 39.06 21.50
C VAL A 30 -8.76 38.84 22.01
N LYS A 31 -8.45 39.34 23.21
CA LYS A 31 -7.22 38.96 23.93
C LYS A 31 -7.58 38.06 25.12
N LEU A 32 -6.75 37.05 25.36
CA LEU A 32 -6.83 36.25 26.58
C LEU A 32 -6.36 37.11 27.75
N VAL A 33 -7.18 37.18 28.79
CA VAL A 33 -6.77 37.63 30.13
C VAL A 33 -6.79 36.39 31.01
N ASN A 34 -5.66 36.06 31.61
CA ASN A 34 -5.61 34.93 32.54
C ASN A 34 -6.27 35.37 33.84
N SER A 35 -7.43 34.79 34.16
CA SER A 35 -8.05 34.87 35.49
C SER A 35 -7.52 33.73 36.35
N GLU A 36 -7.14 34.03 37.59
CA GLU A 36 -6.59 33.07 38.57
C GLU A 36 -7.61 32.00 39.00
N LYS A 37 -8.90 32.25 38.75
CA LYS A 37 -9.97 31.26 38.87
C LYS A 37 -10.28 30.79 37.46
N GLY A 38 -10.23 29.47 37.21
CA GLY A 38 -10.23 28.79 35.90
C GLY A 38 -11.38 29.07 34.92
N ASP A 39 -12.10 30.16 35.10
CA ASP A 39 -13.02 30.75 34.15
C ASP A 39 -12.24 31.60 33.17
N HIS A 40 -12.13 31.13 31.93
CA HIS A 40 -11.48 31.87 30.87
C HIS A 40 -12.36 33.05 30.43
N GLN A 41 -12.14 34.22 31.02
CA GLN A 41 -12.81 35.44 30.62
C GLN A 41 -12.11 36.08 29.41
N PHE A 42 -12.90 36.61 28.47
CA PHE A 42 -12.41 37.29 27.28
C PHE A 42 -12.69 38.79 27.36
N GLU A 43 -11.65 39.61 27.23
CA GLU A 43 -11.85 41.05 26.97
C GLU A 43 -12.01 41.28 25.46
N VAL A 44 -13.22 41.67 25.07
CA VAL A 44 -13.53 42.16 23.72
C VAL A 44 -13.01 43.59 23.61
N LYS A 45 -11.88 43.80 22.93
CA LYS A 45 -11.23 45.12 22.93
C LYS A 45 -11.85 46.08 21.90
N LYS A 46 -12.14 45.59 20.69
CA LYS A 46 -12.72 46.35 19.57
C LYS A 46 -13.42 45.42 18.59
N GLU A 47 -14.45 45.92 17.90
CA GLU A 47 -14.96 45.26 16.69
C GLU A 47 -13.83 45.16 15.66
N LYS A 48 -13.70 43.99 15.01
CA LYS A 48 -12.81 43.85 13.87
C LYS A 48 -13.30 44.83 12.81
N SER A 49 -12.53 45.91 12.61
CA SER A 49 -12.74 46.86 11.51
C SER A 49 -13.04 46.05 10.25
N LYS A 50 -14.20 46.31 9.63
CA LYS A 50 -14.59 45.73 8.35
C LYS A 50 -13.38 45.88 7.42
N ARG A 51 -12.68 44.77 7.14
CA ARG A 51 -11.58 44.78 6.18
C ARG A 51 -12.14 45.40 4.92
N SER A 52 -11.49 46.43 4.40
CA SER A 52 -11.92 47.03 3.15
C SER A 52 -12.13 45.94 2.12
N GLU A 53 -13.21 46.02 1.35
CA GLU A 53 -13.55 45.00 0.34
C GLU A 53 -12.37 44.71 -0.59
N LYS A 54 -11.57 45.73 -0.87
CA LYS A 54 -10.30 45.63 -1.62
C LYS A 54 -9.31 44.64 -0.99
N LYS A 55 -9.17 44.63 0.34
CA LYS A 55 -8.29 43.71 1.07
C LYS A 55 -8.85 42.28 1.09
N LEU A 56 -10.17 42.12 1.16
CA LEU A 56 -10.82 40.81 1.08
C LEU A 56 -10.66 40.19 -0.31
N LYS A 57 -10.93 40.95 -1.37
CA LYS A 57 -10.71 40.53 -2.76
C LYS A 57 -9.26 40.10 -3.00
N ARG A 58 -8.28 40.90 -2.57
CA ARG A 58 -6.84 40.54 -2.68
C ARG A 58 -6.46 39.26 -1.94
N LEU A 59 -7.11 38.96 -0.81
CA LEU A 59 -6.85 37.73 -0.08
C LEU A 59 -7.49 36.51 -0.74
N GLN A 60 -8.65 36.68 -1.39
CA GLN A 60 -9.29 35.62 -2.17
C GLN A 60 -8.45 35.28 -3.40
N THR A 61 -8.04 36.28 -4.19
CA THR A 61 -7.20 36.05 -5.38
C THR A 61 -5.88 35.36 -5.01
N LYS A 62 -5.21 35.80 -3.94
CA LYS A 62 -3.98 35.17 -3.45
C LYS A 62 -4.18 33.72 -3.00
N LYS A 63 -5.37 33.38 -2.46
CA LYS A 63 -5.70 31.99 -2.10
C LYS A 63 -5.90 31.13 -3.34
N GLU A 64 -6.55 31.64 -4.36
CA GLU A 64 -6.76 30.95 -5.64
C GLU A 64 -5.43 30.71 -6.36
N GLU A 65 -4.59 31.73 -6.48
CA GLU A 65 -3.25 31.60 -7.07
C GLU A 65 -2.40 30.54 -6.34
N ASN A 66 -2.48 30.49 -5.01
CA ASN A 66 -1.75 29.50 -4.22
C ASN A 66 -2.30 28.08 -4.40
N LYS A 67 -3.59 27.91 -4.67
CA LYS A 67 -4.17 26.60 -5.00
C LYS A 67 -3.65 26.13 -6.36
N LEU A 68 -3.74 26.98 -7.37
CA LEU A 68 -3.26 26.69 -8.73
C LEU A 68 -1.78 26.33 -8.73
N LYS A 69 -0.93 27.12 -8.07
CA LYS A 69 0.51 26.83 -7.95
C LYS A 69 0.80 25.50 -7.25
N LYS A 70 -0.04 25.07 -6.31
CA LYS A 70 0.11 23.77 -5.65
C LYS A 70 -0.29 22.63 -6.58
N GLU A 71 -1.36 22.80 -7.34
CA GLU A 71 -1.82 21.82 -8.33
C GLU A 71 -0.82 21.67 -9.47
N GLU A 72 -0.26 22.77 -9.99
CA GLU A 72 0.80 22.75 -11.00
C GLU A 72 2.05 22.00 -10.52
N LYS A 73 2.48 22.22 -9.27
CA LYS A 73 3.62 21.49 -8.69
C LYS A 73 3.33 20.00 -8.57
N LYS A 74 2.13 19.64 -8.09
CA LYS A 74 1.71 18.25 -8.01
C LYS A 74 1.69 17.56 -9.38
N ILE A 75 1.37 18.29 -10.44
CA ILE A 75 1.38 17.74 -11.81
C ILE A 75 2.81 17.63 -12.36
N LYS A 76 3.71 18.55 -12.01
CA LYS A 76 5.13 18.51 -12.42
C LYS A 76 5.91 17.37 -11.77
N ASP A 77 5.61 17.07 -10.50
CA ASP A 77 6.28 16.01 -9.74
C ASP A 77 5.60 14.64 -9.93
N ASP A 78 4.62 14.54 -10.83
CA ASP A 78 3.88 13.31 -11.08
C ASP A 78 4.66 12.39 -12.04
N GLU A 79 5.58 11.60 -11.50
CA GLU A 79 6.39 10.63 -12.24
C GLU A 79 5.51 9.65 -13.05
N PHE A 80 4.30 9.35 -12.58
CA PHE A 80 3.33 8.53 -13.31
C PHE A 80 2.83 9.17 -14.60
N LYS A 81 2.80 10.51 -14.69
CA LYS A 81 2.49 11.21 -15.94
C LYS A 81 3.66 11.26 -16.90
N LEU A 82 4.88 11.27 -16.37
CA LEU A 82 6.10 11.23 -17.18
C LEU A 82 6.28 9.86 -17.85
N PHE A 83 5.94 8.78 -17.14
CA PHE A 83 6.05 7.39 -17.59
C PHE A 83 4.66 6.77 -17.85
N GLN A 84 3.85 7.37 -18.72
CA GLN A 84 2.61 6.75 -19.17
C GLN A 84 2.87 5.81 -20.34
N ASP A 85 2.89 4.50 -20.06
CA ASP A 85 2.82 3.50 -21.11
C ASP A 85 1.43 3.52 -21.75
N LYS A 86 1.39 3.69 -23.08
CA LYS A 86 0.17 3.62 -23.89
C LYS A 86 0.15 2.31 -24.67
N PRO A 87 -0.26 1.20 -24.04
CA PRO A 87 -0.29 -0.09 -24.71
C PRO A 87 -1.37 -0.10 -25.79
N LYS A 88 -1.12 -0.87 -26.86
CA LYS A 88 -2.12 -1.09 -27.91
C LYS A 88 -3.17 -2.09 -27.45
N PHE A 89 -4.35 -2.05 -28.07
CA PHE A 89 -5.38 -3.05 -27.81
C PHE A 89 -4.84 -4.46 -28.13
N GLY A 90 -4.87 -5.35 -27.14
CA GLY A 90 -4.32 -6.71 -27.22
C GLY A 90 -2.91 -6.88 -26.65
N GLU A 91 -2.25 -5.80 -26.21
CA GLU A 91 -0.94 -5.85 -25.55
C GLU A 91 -1.10 -6.08 -24.04
N ILE A 92 -0.37 -7.05 -23.49
CA ILE A 92 -0.37 -7.37 -22.06
C ILE A 92 0.80 -6.62 -21.40
N VAL A 93 0.50 -5.54 -20.68
CA VAL A 93 1.49 -4.61 -20.09
C VAL A 93 2.34 -5.26 -18.99
N HIS A 94 1.71 -6.16 -18.23
CA HIS A 94 2.34 -6.81 -17.09
C HIS A 94 2.00 -8.30 -17.13
N GLU A 95 2.79 -9.06 -17.90
CA GLU A 95 2.73 -10.51 -17.82
C GLU A 95 3.43 -10.97 -16.54
N PRO A 96 2.83 -11.87 -15.74
CA PRO A 96 3.57 -12.50 -14.66
C PRO A 96 4.82 -13.21 -15.22
N PRO A 97 5.92 -13.27 -14.46
CA PRO A 97 7.12 -13.93 -14.93
C PRO A 97 6.83 -15.39 -15.29
N THR A 98 7.08 -15.74 -16.55
CA THR A 98 6.81 -17.08 -17.05
C THR A 98 7.85 -18.04 -16.46
N LEU A 99 7.37 -19.10 -15.81
CA LEU A 99 8.24 -20.17 -15.29
C LEU A 99 8.92 -20.89 -16.47
N THR A 100 10.18 -20.56 -16.74
CA THR A 100 11.05 -21.23 -17.73
C THR A 100 11.68 -22.51 -17.17
N LEU A 101 10.93 -23.28 -16.39
CA LEU A 101 11.43 -24.57 -15.93
C LEU A 101 11.55 -25.51 -17.14
N PRO A 102 12.66 -26.25 -17.28
CA PRO A 102 12.73 -27.31 -18.27
C PRO A 102 11.57 -28.26 -18.00
N LYS A 103 10.76 -28.54 -19.03
CA LYS A 103 9.74 -29.58 -18.95
C LYS A 103 10.44 -30.81 -18.40
N ARG A 104 9.88 -31.42 -17.33
CA ARG A 104 10.34 -32.73 -16.86
C ARG A 104 10.55 -33.56 -18.11
N SER A 105 11.81 -33.91 -18.38
CA SER A 105 12.14 -34.74 -19.54
C SER A 105 11.22 -35.95 -19.45
N LYS A 106 10.76 -36.44 -20.59
CA LYS A 106 10.18 -37.78 -20.65
C LYS A 106 11.32 -38.68 -20.20
N PHE A 107 11.46 -38.89 -18.89
CA PHE A 107 12.33 -39.88 -18.32
C PHE A 107 12.04 -41.12 -19.12
N ASP A 108 13.08 -41.67 -19.73
CA ASP A 108 12.99 -42.87 -20.53
C ASP A 108 12.06 -43.84 -19.83
N LYS A 109 11.16 -44.44 -20.60
CA LYS A 109 10.15 -45.40 -20.13
C LYS A 109 10.76 -46.69 -19.57
N SER A 110 11.97 -46.64 -19.02
CA SER A 110 12.40 -47.45 -17.91
C SER A 110 11.43 -47.20 -16.75
N LYS A 111 10.24 -47.82 -16.82
CA LYS A 111 9.32 -47.93 -15.70
C LYS A 111 10.13 -48.40 -14.50
N ALA A 112 10.24 -47.58 -13.46
CA ALA A 112 10.80 -48.02 -12.20
C ALA A 112 10.03 -49.29 -11.77
N GLY A 113 10.73 -50.42 -11.68
CA GLY A 113 10.14 -51.74 -11.43
C GLY A 113 10.27 -52.77 -12.56
N MET A 114 10.66 -52.37 -13.78
CA MET A 114 11.04 -53.32 -14.85
C MET A 114 12.51 -53.78 -14.71
N LYS A 115 12.88 -54.27 -13.54
CA LYS A 115 14.10 -55.07 -13.41
C LYS A 115 13.80 -56.46 -13.96
N ASP A 116 14.71 -57.05 -14.72
CA ASP A 116 14.54 -58.43 -15.14
C ASP A 116 14.42 -59.32 -13.90
N LEU A 117 13.44 -60.24 -13.93
CA LEU A 117 13.21 -61.15 -12.82
C LEU A 117 14.43 -62.06 -12.69
N LEU A 118 14.97 -62.22 -11.49
CA LEU A 118 16.12 -63.09 -11.20
C LEU A 118 15.92 -64.52 -11.77
N LEU A 119 14.68 -65.00 -11.80
CA LEU A 119 14.34 -66.29 -12.36
C LEU A 119 14.58 -66.37 -13.88
N LYS A 120 14.32 -65.30 -14.63
CA LYS A 120 14.60 -65.24 -16.08
C LYS A 120 16.10 -65.37 -16.35
N GLU A 121 16.95 -64.72 -15.54
CA GLU A 121 18.40 -64.83 -15.64
C GLU A 121 18.88 -66.26 -15.34
N LYS A 122 18.37 -66.89 -14.27
CA LYS A 122 18.73 -68.27 -13.93
C LYS A 122 18.31 -69.28 -15.00
N LEU A 123 17.12 -69.15 -15.57
CA LEU A 123 16.66 -70.02 -16.65
C LEU A 123 17.47 -69.84 -17.94
N LYS A 124 17.87 -68.61 -18.26
CA LYS A 124 18.76 -68.33 -19.41
C LYS A 124 20.12 -69.00 -19.23
N ASN A 125 20.69 -68.95 -18.02
CA ASN A 125 21.96 -69.59 -17.70
C ASN A 125 21.85 -71.13 -17.75
N GLN A 126 20.75 -71.71 -17.26
CA GLN A 126 20.51 -73.16 -17.36
C GLN A 126 20.34 -73.63 -18.81
N ASN A 127 19.63 -72.86 -19.63
CA ASN A 127 19.47 -73.17 -21.05
C ASN A 127 20.82 -73.11 -21.80
N SER A 128 21.67 -72.13 -21.48
CA SER A 128 23.03 -72.06 -22.04
C SER A 128 23.92 -73.24 -21.61
N PHE A 129 23.79 -73.71 -20.36
CA PHE A 129 24.52 -74.88 -19.87
C PHE A 129 24.06 -76.17 -20.58
N ASN A 130 22.75 -76.32 -20.80
CA ASN A 130 22.18 -77.47 -21.49
C ASN A 130 22.54 -77.52 -22.98
N GLU A 131 22.64 -76.37 -23.66
CA GLU A 131 23.09 -76.30 -25.06
C GLU A 131 24.57 -76.66 -25.24
N THR A 132 25.44 -76.26 -24.31
CA THR A 132 26.87 -76.62 -24.36
C THR A 132 27.14 -78.11 -24.11
N ASN A 133 26.32 -78.76 -23.28
CA ASN A 133 26.44 -80.20 -23.01
C ASN A 133 25.89 -81.07 -24.15
N ARG A 134 24.86 -80.61 -24.88
CA ARG A 134 24.36 -81.31 -26.08
C ARG A 134 25.37 -81.33 -27.23
N LYS A 135 26.25 -80.33 -27.35
CA LYS A 135 27.30 -80.27 -28.39
C LYS A 135 28.51 -81.16 -28.12
N LYS A 136 28.70 -81.66 -26.89
CA LYS A 136 29.85 -82.50 -26.51
C LYS A 136 29.61 -84.01 -26.69
N ASN A 137 28.37 -84.42 -26.96
CA ASN A 137 27.96 -85.82 -27.04
C ASN A 137 27.61 -86.28 -28.47
N ASN A 138 28.03 -85.53 -29.50
CA ASN A 138 27.95 -85.91 -30.91
C ASN A 138 29.34 -85.98 -31.52
#